data_AF-A0A256Z124-F1
#
_entry.id   AF-A0A256Z124-F1
#
_cell.length_a   1.000
_cell.length_b   1.000
_cell.length_c   1.000
_cell.angle_alpha   90.00
_cell.angle_beta   90.00
_cell.angle_gamma   90.00
#
_symmetry.space_group_name_H-M   'P 1'
#
loop_
_entity.id
_entity.type
_entity.pdbx_description
1 polymer ?
#
loop_
_entity_poly.entity_id
_entity_poly.type
_entity_poly.pdbx_seq_one_letter_code
_entity_poly.pdbx_strand_id
1 'polypeptide(L)'
;MLYVAQRVYEILFSPWNREKWINYLMKKHGLSREQAEFIFDRIDLLPASKRKPIDTLLTFASKNMTNTEFPNHQLSILKESMKEDFKLEDYAESILQELPKENLERLLKYDDFVKAYESSPELNELLKKVGISKDYGSRGLKVNEWPSYGPCIKTMNEFTQAYLRFREKVIRLFKEISKEIEKL
;
A
#
# COMPACT_ATOMS: atom_id res chain seq x y z
N MET A 1 -8.85 1.63 -3.82
CA MET A 1 -7.55 1.69 -3.14
C MET A 1 -7.63 2.37 -1.77
N LEU A 2 -8.26 3.55 -1.63
CA LEU A 2 -8.38 4.25 -0.33
C LEU A 2 -8.89 3.37 0.82
N TYR A 3 -10.05 2.71 0.65
CA TYR A 3 -10.60 1.79 1.65
C TYR A 3 -9.65 0.65 2.04
N VAL A 4 -8.93 0.08 1.06
CA VAL A 4 -7.98 -1.00 1.31
C VAL A 4 -6.76 -0.47 2.07
N ALA A 5 -6.22 0.69 1.69
CA ALA A 5 -5.11 1.32 2.39
C ALA A 5 -5.47 1.67 3.84
N GLN A 6 -6.65 2.28 4.05
CA GLN A 6 -7.18 2.55 5.38
C GLN A 6 -7.36 1.28 6.20
N ARG A 7 -7.90 0.21 5.61
CA ARG A 7 -8.08 -1.09 6.26
C ARG A 7 -6.76 -1.68 6.73
N VAL A 8 -5.75 -1.70 5.86
CA VAL A 8 -4.42 -2.23 6.18
C VAL A 8 -3.75 -1.38 7.25
N TYR A 9 -3.80 -0.05 7.12
CA TYR A 9 -3.28 0.86 8.13
C TYR A 9 -3.99 0.70 9.47
N GLU A 10 -5.31 0.52 9.44
CA GLU A 10 -6.09 0.26 10.65
C GLU A 10 -5.61 -1.00 11.35
N ILE A 11 -5.52 -2.11 10.61
CA ILE A 11 -5.13 -3.42 11.12
C ILE A 11 -3.74 -3.40 11.73
N LEU A 12 -2.78 -2.72 11.08
CA LEU A 12 -1.38 -2.77 11.49
C LEU A 12 -1.00 -1.63 12.43
N PHE A 13 -1.36 -0.38 12.13
CA PHE A 13 -0.71 0.82 12.70
C PHE A 13 -1.63 1.72 13.52
N SER A 14 -2.91 1.38 13.68
CA SER A 14 -3.78 2.18 14.53
C SER A 14 -3.30 2.19 15.98
N PRO A 15 -3.38 3.34 16.68
CA PRO A 15 -2.91 3.45 18.06
C PRO A 15 -3.48 2.39 19.01
N TRP A 16 -4.74 1.99 18.80
CA TRP A 16 -5.45 1.04 19.66
C TRP A 16 -4.93 -0.41 19.58
N ASN A 17 -4.22 -0.80 18.52
CA ASN A 17 -3.69 -2.17 18.37
C ASN A 17 -2.17 -2.27 18.39
N ARG A 18 -1.44 -1.16 18.47
CA ARG A 18 0.04 -1.17 18.51
C ARG A 18 0.58 -2.13 19.56
N GLU A 19 0.15 -2.00 20.81
CA GLU A 19 0.64 -2.87 21.90
C GLU A 19 0.34 -4.35 21.66
N LYS A 20 -0.75 -4.68 20.95
CA LYS A 20 -1.08 -6.06 20.61
C LYS A 20 -0.06 -6.64 19.64
N TRP A 21 0.34 -5.87 18.64
CA TRP A 21 1.40 -6.26 17.69
C TRP A 21 2.76 -6.39 18.36
N ILE A 22 3.15 -5.43 19.21
CA ILE A 22 4.41 -5.48 19.96
C ILE A 22 4.47 -6.75 20.83
N ASN A 23 3.42 -7.01 21.62
CA ASN A 23 3.34 -8.19 22.47
C ASN A 23 3.36 -9.51 21.65
N TYR A 24 2.68 -9.53 20.50
CA TYR A 24 2.70 -10.69 19.62
C TYR A 24 4.10 -10.95 19.04
N LEU A 25 4.81 -9.91 18.57
CA LEU A 25 6.19 -10.03 18.06
C LEU A 25 7.14 -10.54 19.14
N MET A 26 7.07 -9.96 20.35
CA MET A 26 7.86 -10.42 21.50
C MET A 26 7.62 -11.90 21.79
N LYS A 27 6.36 -12.31 21.91
CA LYS A 27 6.01 -13.71 22.23
C LYS A 27 6.40 -14.68 21.12
N LYS A 28 6.17 -14.31 19.87
CA LYS A 28 6.38 -15.21 18.72
C LYS A 28 7.87 -15.42 18.41
N HIS A 29 8.68 -14.38 18.59
CA HIS A 29 10.08 -14.38 18.16
C HIS A 29 11.07 -14.29 19.32
N GLY A 30 10.60 -14.27 20.58
CA GLY A 30 11.47 -14.16 21.76
C GLY A 30 12.19 -12.81 21.86
N LEU A 31 11.61 -11.76 21.30
CA LEU A 31 12.22 -10.43 21.23
C LEU A 31 12.04 -9.66 22.54
N SER A 32 13.00 -8.80 22.87
CA SER A 32 12.78 -7.75 23.85
C SER A 32 11.73 -6.75 23.34
N ARG A 33 11.14 -5.96 24.25
CA ARG A 33 10.21 -4.88 23.86
C ARG A 33 10.86 -3.90 22.89
N GLU A 34 12.10 -3.48 23.19
CA GLU A 34 12.86 -2.54 22.36
C GLU A 34 13.09 -3.09 20.94
N GLN A 35 13.45 -4.37 20.80
CA GLN A 35 13.61 -5.01 19.50
C GLN A 35 12.29 -5.09 18.72
N ALA A 36 11.18 -5.43 19.40
CA ALA A 36 9.87 -5.49 18.78
C ALA A 36 9.39 -4.12 18.31
N GLU A 37 9.57 -3.08 19.13
CA GLU A 37 9.26 -1.69 18.78
C GLU A 37 10.15 -1.21 17.62
N PHE A 38 11.45 -1.48 17.68
CA PHE A 38 12.38 -1.13 16.60
C PHE A 38 11.98 -1.76 15.25
N ILE A 39 11.62 -3.05 15.24
CA ILE A 39 11.17 -3.72 14.02
C ILE A 39 9.86 -3.12 13.53
N PHE A 40 8.89 -2.94 14.42
CA PHE A 40 7.56 -2.47 14.07
C PHE A 40 7.57 -1.03 13.52
N ASP A 41 8.38 -0.15 14.12
CA ASP A 41 8.58 1.24 13.70
C ASP A 41 9.39 1.38 12.39
N ARG A 42 9.74 0.26 11.74
CA ARG A 42 10.43 0.20 10.43
C ARG A 42 9.59 -0.46 9.35
N ILE A 43 8.35 -0.81 9.64
CA ILE A 43 7.39 -1.31 8.66
C ILE A 43 6.54 -0.14 8.20
N ASP A 44 6.58 0.15 6.89
CA ASP A 44 5.77 1.21 6.31
C ASP A 44 4.70 0.63 5.37
N LEU A 45 3.51 1.22 5.41
CA LEU A 45 2.52 1.02 4.37
C LEU A 45 2.86 1.91 3.18
N LEU A 46 3.00 1.31 2.00
CA LEU A 46 3.02 2.02 0.72
C LEU A 46 1.69 1.76 -0.01
N PRO A 47 0.71 2.68 0.06
CA PRO A 47 -0.50 2.56 -0.72
C PRO A 47 -0.16 2.56 -2.21
N ALA A 48 -0.63 1.54 -2.95
CA ALA A 48 -0.33 1.39 -4.38
C ALA A 48 -0.69 2.65 -5.20
N SER A 49 0.06 2.85 -6.29
CA SER A 49 0.14 4.09 -7.09
C SER A 49 -1.21 4.79 -7.27
N LYS A 50 -1.35 5.92 -6.58
CA LYS A 50 -2.46 6.85 -6.70
C LYS A 50 -2.20 7.78 -7.86
N ARG A 51 -3.19 7.92 -8.74
CA ARG A 51 -3.08 8.77 -9.94
C ARG A 51 -3.56 10.19 -9.69
N LYS A 52 -4.36 10.40 -8.63
CA LYS A 52 -4.90 11.70 -8.25
C LYS A 52 -4.23 12.17 -6.96
N PRO A 53 -3.81 13.44 -6.86
CA PRO A 53 -3.24 14.01 -5.64
C PRO A 53 -4.12 13.82 -4.40
N ILE A 54 -5.43 14.00 -4.55
CA ILE A 54 -6.40 13.86 -3.45
C ILE A 54 -6.39 12.46 -2.83
N ASP A 55 -6.16 11.41 -3.61
CA ASP A 55 -6.09 10.04 -3.07
C ASP A 55 -4.86 9.87 -2.15
N THR A 56 -3.80 10.66 -2.35
CA THR A 56 -2.63 10.66 -1.47
C THR A 56 -2.90 11.47 -0.21
N LEU A 57 -3.54 12.63 -0.37
CA LEU A 57 -3.93 13.48 0.76
C LEU A 57 -4.90 12.77 1.72
N LEU A 58 -5.79 11.91 1.20
CA LEU A 58 -6.75 11.11 2.00
C LEU A 58 -6.14 9.88 2.69
N THR A 59 -4.82 9.70 2.62
CA THR A 59 -4.11 8.63 3.35
C THR A 59 -2.88 9.16 4.08
N PHE A 60 -2.85 10.44 4.38
CA PHE A 60 -1.77 11.02 5.14
C PHE A 60 -1.76 10.43 6.54
N ALA A 61 -0.56 10.09 6.99
CA ALA A 61 -0.26 9.57 8.30
C ALA A 61 1.16 9.99 8.65
N SER A 62 1.40 10.38 9.90
CA SER A 62 2.74 10.78 10.36
C SER A 62 3.67 9.60 10.63
N LYS A 63 3.13 8.38 10.76
CA LYS A 63 3.89 7.17 11.09
C LYS A 63 3.59 6.04 10.11
N ASN A 64 4.60 5.20 9.88
CA ASN A 64 4.46 3.92 9.17
C ASN A 64 3.75 4.05 7.80
N MET A 65 4.03 5.13 7.07
CA MET A 65 3.38 5.46 5.80
C MET A 65 4.39 6.07 4.84
N THR A 66 4.56 5.43 3.69
CA THR A 66 5.31 5.95 2.56
C THR A 66 4.32 6.22 1.42
N ASN A 67 4.05 7.48 1.09
CA ASN A 67 2.91 7.82 0.22
C ASN A 67 3.18 7.76 -1.30
N THR A 68 4.35 8.17 -1.77
CA THR A 68 4.75 8.04 -3.18
C THR A 68 6.24 8.31 -3.38
N GLU A 69 6.86 7.55 -4.28
CA GLU A 69 8.25 7.71 -4.72
C GLU A 69 8.37 8.45 -6.06
N PHE A 70 7.27 8.80 -6.71
CA PHE A 70 7.26 9.35 -8.08
C PHE A 70 7.32 10.89 -8.05
N PRO A 71 8.40 11.53 -8.56
CA PRO A 71 8.57 12.98 -8.46
C PRO A 71 7.46 13.81 -9.11
N ASN A 72 6.92 13.33 -10.23
CA ASN A 72 5.79 13.98 -10.91
C ASN A 72 4.51 13.95 -10.06
N HIS A 73 4.28 12.87 -9.31
CA HIS A 73 3.13 12.78 -8.41
C HIS A 73 3.32 13.65 -7.17
N GLN A 74 4.53 13.68 -6.60
CA GLN A 74 4.90 14.58 -5.51
C GLN A 74 4.66 16.05 -5.90
N LEU A 75 5.07 16.47 -7.10
CA LEU A 75 4.79 17.81 -7.61
C LEU A 75 3.28 18.07 -7.78
N SER A 76 2.52 17.06 -8.17
CA SER A 76 1.06 17.19 -8.32
C SER A 76 0.36 17.37 -6.97
N ILE A 77 0.85 16.71 -5.91
CA ILE A 77 0.39 16.92 -4.53
C ILE A 77 0.74 18.33 -4.05
N LEU A 78 1.96 18.80 -4.32
CA LEU A 78 2.36 20.17 -3.97
C LEU A 78 1.45 21.22 -4.62
N LYS A 79 1.12 21.04 -5.90
CA LYS A 79 0.20 21.93 -6.62
C LYS A 79 -1.21 21.90 -6.03
N GLU A 80 -1.67 20.72 -5.61
CA GLU A 80 -2.96 20.58 -4.93
C GLU A 80 -2.97 21.33 -3.59
N SER A 81 -1.88 21.27 -2.83
CA SER A 81 -1.76 22.00 -1.56
C SER A 81 -1.61 23.53 -1.69
N MET A 82 -1.39 24.03 -2.92
CA MET A 82 -1.27 25.47 -3.20
C MET A 82 -2.61 26.13 -3.57
N LYS A 83 -3.71 25.38 -3.62
CA LYS A 83 -5.04 25.95 -3.89
C LYS A 83 -5.50 26.82 -2.71
N GLU A 84 -6.23 27.89 -3.00
CA GLU A 84 -6.66 28.88 -2.01
C GLU A 84 -7.54 28.30 -0.88
N ASP A 85 -8.29 27.24 -1.18
CA ASP A 85 -9.18 26.56 -0.25
C ASP A 85 -8.53 25.37 0.48
N PHE A 86 -7.25 25.10 0.22
CA PHE A 86 -6.54 23.99 0.85
C PHE A 86 -6.23 24.26 2.33
N LYS A 87 -6.62 23.32 3.19
CA LYS A 87 -6.29 23.31 4.62
C LYS A 87 -5.58 22.02 4.97
N LEU A 88 -4.36 22.11 5.49
CA LEU A 88 -3.56 20.93 5.82
C LEU A 88 -4.21 20.10 6.94
N GLU A 89 -4.89 20.77 7.86
CA GLU A 89 -5.55 20.19 9.03
C GLU A 89 -6.65 19.20 8.62
N ASP A 90 -7.33 19.45 7.50
CA ASP A 90 -8.36 18.55 6.96
C ASP A 90 -7.77 17.19 6.55
N TYR A 91 -6.46 17.15 6.24
CA TYR A 91 -5.76 15.96 5.77
C TYR A 91 -4.80 15.35 6.80
N ALA A 92 -4.57 16.02 7.94
CA ALA A 92 -3.70 15.51 8.99
C ALA A 92 -4.27 14.18 9.54
N GLU A 93 -3.47 13.12 9.52
CA GLU A 93 -3.90 11.76 9.90
C GLU A 93 -5.17 11.28 9.17
N SER A 94 -5.41 11.75 7.94
CA SER A 94 -6.62 11.42 7.16
C SER A 94 -6.83 9.94 6.93
N ILE A 95 -5.77 9.12 6.99
CA ILE A 95 -5.90 7.65 6.94
C ILE A 95 -6.79 7.09 8.06
N LEU A 96 -6.89 7.79 9.20
CA LEU A 96 -7.70 7.42 10.35
C LEU A 96 -9.13 7.96 10.29
N GLN A 97 -9.42 8.88 9.37
CA GLN A 97 -10.75 9.49 9.24
C GLN A 97 -11.72 8.54 8.54
N GLU A 98 -12.97 8.45 9.02
CA GLU A 98 -13.96 7.53 8.44
C GLU A 98 -14.30 7.91 6.99
N LEU A 99 -14.17 6.96 6.08
CA LEU A 99 -14.55 7.14 4.68
C LEU A 99 -16.06 6.89 4.46
N PRO A 100 -16.68 7.50 3.44
CA PRO A 100 -18.12 7.40 3.19
C PRO A 100 -18.64 5.95 3.03
N LYS A 101 -19.60 5.55 3.86
CA LYS A 101 -20.12 4.17 3.89
C LYS A 101 -20.83 3.79 2.60
N GLU A 102 -21.51 4.73 1.95
CA GLU A 102 -22.26 4.48 0.72
C GLU A 102 -21.34 4.02 -0.41
N ASN A 103 -20.11 4.56 -0.45
CA ASN A 103 -19.10 4.14 -1.41
C ASN A 103 -18.58 2.74 -1.10
N LEU A 104 -18.34 2.45 0.18
CA LEU A 104 -17.93 1.12 0.61
C LEU A 104 -18.99 0.06 0.26
N GLU A 105 -20.26 0.32 0.57
CA GLU A 105 -21.37 -0.58 0.27
C GLU A 105 -21.50 -0.87 -1.24
N ARG A 106 -21.26 0.14 -2.08
CA ARG A 106 -21.23 -0.04 -3.54
C ARG A 106 -20.04 -0.89 -3.97
N LEU A 107 -18.86 -0.68 -3.37
CA LEU A 107 -17.65 -1.43 -3.67
C LEU A 107 -17.74 -2.90 -3.21
N LEU A 108 -18.41 -3.19 -2.10
CA LEU A 108 -18.63 -4.54 -1.58
C LEU A 108 -19.50 -5.42 -2.50
N LYS A 109 -20.12 -4.86 -3.54
CA LYS A 109 -20.85 -5.62 -4.58
C LYS A 109 -19.92 -6.24 -5.63
N TYR A 110 -18.65 -5.87 -5.64
CA TYR A 110 -17.67 -6.38 -6.61
C TYR A 110 -16.75 -7.39 -5.94
N ASP A 111 -16.80 -8.64 -6.41
CA ASP A 111 -15.99 -9.74 -5.86
C ASP A 111 -14.49 -9.43 -5.82
N ASP A 112 -13.97 -8.77 -6.86
CA ASP A 112 -12.57 -8.39 -6.95
C ASP A 112 -12.18 -7.38 -5.85
N PHE A 113 -13.08 -6.44 -5.52
CA PHE A 113 -12.86 -5.53 -4.41
C PHE A 113 -12.93 -6.25 -3.06
N VAL A 114 -13.94 -7.12 -2.86
CA VAL A 114 -14.11 -7.89 -1.63
C VAL A 114 -12.85 -8.74 -1.35
N LYS A 115 -12.30 -9.40 -2.36
CA LYS A 115 -11.06 -10.19 -2.25
C LYS A 115 -9.87 -9.38 -1.75
N ALA A 116 -9.74 -8.12 -2.16
CA ALA A 116 -8.66 -7.23 -1.70
C ALA A 116 -8.96 -6.52 -0.38
N TYR A 117 -10.23 -6.36 -0.01
CA TYR A 117 -10.65 -5.53 1.11
C TYR A 117 -10.89 -6.34 2.40
N GLU A 118 -11.49 -7.51 2.28
CA GLU A 118 -11.72 -8.38 3.43
C GLU A 118 -10.47 -9.18 3.80
N SER A 119 -10.40 -9.59 5.07
CA SER A 119 -9.38 -10.52 5.54
C SER A 119 -9.58 -11.90 4.95
N SER A 120 -8.47 -12.57 4.66
CA SER A 120 -8.47 -14.01 4.38
C SER A 120 -8.72 -14.81 5.67
N PRO A 121 -9.14 -16.09 5.58
CA PRO A 121 -9.26 -16.96 6.76
C PRO A 121 -7.96 -17.05 7.59
N GLU A 122 -6.81 -17.15 6.92
CA GLU A 122 -5.49 -17.24 7.55
C GLU A 122 -5.13 -15.94 8.28
N LEU A 123 -5.46 -14.79 7.69
CA LEU A 123 -5.29 -13.50 8.36
C LEU A 123 -6.18 -13.39 9.59
N ASN A 124 -7.44 -13.82 9.51
CA ASN A 124 -8.33 -13.81 10.67
C ASN A 124 -7.83 -14.66 11.84
N GLU A 125 -7.22 -15.82 11.56
CA GLU A 125 -6.55 -16.62 12.58
C GLU A 125 -5.37 -15.89 13.22
N LEU A 126 -4.57 -15.19 12.42
CA LEU A 126 -3.47 -14.37 12.90
C LEU A 126 -3.99 -13.22 13.79
N LEU A 127 -5.02 -12.49 13.36
CA LEU A 127 -5.60 -11.39 14.13
C LEU A 127 -6.12 -11.87 15.49
N LYS A 128 -6.76 -13.05 15.54
CA LYS A 128 -7.15 -13.69 16.81
C LYS A 128 -5.95 -13.97 17.71
N LYS A 129 -4.85 -14.52 17.16
CA LYS A 129 -3.61 -14.79 17.92
C LYS A 129 -2.95 -13.51 18.46
N VAL A 130 -3.07 -12.40 17.73
CA VAL A 130 -2.60 -11.07 18.15
C VAL A 130 -3.53 -10.45 19.21
N GLY A 131 -4.77 -10.90 19.31
CA GLY A 131 -5.79 -10.34 20.23
C GLY A 131 -6.62 -9.22 19.60
N ILE A 132 -6.69 -9.16 18.27
CA ILE A 132 -7.56 -8.25 17.52
C ILE A 132 -8.89 -8.95 17.25
N SER A 133 -9.97 -8.43 17.82
CA SER A 133 -11.32 -9.02 17.77
C SER A 133 -12.27 -8.34 16.78
N LYS A 134 -11.85 -7.25 16.13
CA LYS A 134 -12.66 -6.54 15.13
C LYS A 134 -12.91 -7.45 13.92
N ASP A 135 -14.13 -7.40 13.39
CA ASP A 135 -14.49 -8.12 12.17
C ASP A 135 -14.00 -7.37 10.92
N TYR A 136 -13.25 -8.08 10.09
CA TYR A 136 -12.70 -7.60 8.83
C TYR A 136 -13.19 -8.45 7.64
N GLY A 137 -14.26 -9.23 7.82
CA GLY A 137 -14.75 -10.17 6.83
C GLY A 137 -13.87 -11.41 6.71
N SER A 138 -14.25 -12.32 5.81
CA SER A 138 -13.57 -13.62 5.63
C SER A 138 -13.47 -14.06 4.17
N ARG A 139 -13.92 -13.22 3.24
CA ARG A 139 -13.94 -13.49 1.80
C ARG A 139 -12.68 -12.96 1.10
N GLY A 140 -11.69 -12.53 1.89
CA GLY A 140 -10.41 -12.07 1.40
C GLY A 140 -9.64 -13.16 0.66
N LEU A 141 -8.77 -12.70 -0.22
CA LEU A 141 -7.92 -13.54 -1.06
C LEU A 141 -6.97 -14.40 -0.22
N LYS A 142 -6.93 -15.70 -0.49
CA LYS A 142 -5.98 -16.61 0.17
C LYS A 142 -4.58 -16.46 -0.41
N VAL A 143 -3.57 -16.85 0.37
CA VAL A 143 -2.15 -16.76 -0.04
C VAL A 143 -1.88 -17.52 -1.35
N ASN A 144 -2.47 -18.70 -1.51
CA ASN A 144 -2.30 -19.51 -2.72
C ASN A 144 -3.07 -18.98 -3.95
N GLU A 145 -4.04 -18.07 -3.75
CA GLU A 145 -4.79 -17.40 -4.82
C GLU A 145 -4.09 -16.11 -5.28
N TRP A 146 -3.11 -15.61 -4.52
CA TRP A 146 -2.38 -14.39 -4.86
C TRP A 146 -1.77 -14.39 -6.27
N PRO A 147 -1.09 -15.46 -6.74
CA PRO A 147 -0.48 -15.48 -8.07
C PRO A 147 -1.51 -15.41 -9.21
N SER A 148 -2.76 -15.81 -8.97
CA SER A 148 -3.83 -15.80 -9.96
C SER A 148 -4.76 -14.59 -9.85
N TYR A 149 -4.50 -13.69 -8.89
CA TYR A 149 -5.31 -12.51 -8.68
C TYR A 149 -5.10 -11.47 -9.79
N GLY A 150 -6.19 -10.99 -10.39
CA GLY A 150 -6.17 -10.14 -11.59
C GLY A 150 -5.23 -8.92 -11.46
N PRO A 151 -5.34 -8.11 -10.39
CA PRO A 151 -4.42 -6.99 -10.14
C PRO A 151 -2.95 -7.40 -9.99
N CYS A 152 -2.66 -8.58 -9.40
CA CYS A 152 -1.30 -9.09 -9.27
C CYS A 152 -0.74 -9.45 -10.66
N ILE A 153 -1.47 -10.27 -11.42
CA ILE A 153 -1.10 -10.67 -12.80
C ILE A 153 -0.84 -9.42 -13.65
N LYS A 154 -1.77 -8.47 -13.63
CA LYS A 154 -1.67 -7.24 -14.41
C LYS A 154 -0.39 -6.46 -14.08
N THR A 155 -0.15 -6.22 -12.80
CA THR A 155 1.02 -5.46 -12.33
C THR A 155 2.32 -6.16 -12.74
N MET A 156 2.43 -7.47 -12.52
CA MET A 156 3.60 -8.25 -12.91
C MET A 156 3.85 -8.22 -14.42
N ASN A 157 2.79 -8.33 -15.22
CA ASN A 157 2.89 -8.23 -16.67
C ASN A 157 3.33 -6.83 -17.12
N GLU A 158 2.73 -5.76 -16.57
CA GLU A 158 3.08 -4.38 -16.92
C GLU A 158 4.56 -4.07 -16.61
N PHE A 159 5.05 -4.46 -15.43
CA PHE A 159 6.47 -4.29 -15.07
C PHE A 159 7.39 -5.10 -15.97
N THR A 160 7.06 -6.37 -16.21
CA THR A 160 7.87 -7.24 -17.09
C THR A 160 7.97 -6.64 -18.49
N GLN A 161 6.84 -6.23 -19.07
CA GLN A 161 6.82 -5.67 -20.42
C GLN A 161 7.51 -4.30 -20.48
N ALA A 162 7.40 -3.47 -19.44
CA ALA A 162 8.14 -2.21 -19.35
C ALA A 162 9.65 -2.44 -19.32
N TYR A 163 10.12 -3.40 -18.51
CA TYR A 163 11.52 -3.77 -18.44
C TYR A 163 12.04 -4.31 -19.79
N LEU A 164 11.30 -5.21 -20.44
CA LEU A 164 11.70 -5.76 -21.74
C LEU A 164 11.85 -4.67 -22.80
N ARG A 165 10.89 -3.75 -22.90
CA ARG A 165 10.98 -2.59 -23.82
C ARG A 165 12.16 -1.69 -23.49
N PHE A 166 12.42 -1.43 -22.21
CA PHE A 166 13.58 -0.63 -21.79
C PHE A 166 14.89 -1.31 -22.18
N ARG A 167 15.05 -2.60 -21.87
CA ARG A 167 16.20 -3.40 -22.24
C ARG A 167 16.46 -3.38 -23.75
N GLU A 168 15.42 -3.54 -24.56
CA GLU A 168 15.53 -3.49 -26.02
C GLU A 168 16.02 -2.12 -26.52
N LYS A 169 15.49 -1.02 -25.95
CA LYS A 169 15.95 0.34 -26.27
C LYS A 169 17.42 0.53 -25.92
N VAL A 170 17.84 0.10 -24.74
CA VAL A 170 19.24 0.19 -24.28
C VAL A 170 20.17 -0.61 -25.19
N ILE A 171 19.84 -1.87 -25.49
CA ILE A 171 20.64 -2.70 -26.40
C ILE A 171 20.73 -2.08 -27.80
N ARG A 172 19.62 -1.53 -28.32
CA ARG A 172 19.61 -0.85 -29.62
C ARG A 172 20.55 0.36 -29.61
N LEU A 173 20.44 1.22 -28.59
CA LEU A 173 21.29 2.39 -28.44
C LEU A 173 22.78 2.01 -28.42
N PHE A 174 23.17 1.00 -27.64
CA PHE A 174 24.56 0.54 -27.61
C PHE A 174 25.05 0.00 -28.95
N LYS A 175 24.21 -0.74 -29.70
CA LYS A 175 24.55 -1.22 -31.04
C LYS A 175 24.71 -0.08 -32.04
N GLU A 176 23.92 0.97 -31.93
CA GLU A 176 24.03 2.17 -32.77
C GLU A 176 25.34 2.91 -32.47
N ILE A 177 25.63 3.17 -31.19
CA ILE A 177 26.89 3.81 -30.76
C ILE A 177 28.12 2.99 -31.19
N SER A 178 28.11 1.67 -31.02
CA SER A 178 29.24 0.81 -31.42
C SER A 178 29.55 0.92 -32.91
N LYS A 179 28.52 0.99 -33.77
CA LYS A 179 28.70 1.16 -35.22
C LYS A 179 29.23 2.53 -35.59
N GLU A 180 28.94 3.56 -34.80
CA GLU A 180 29.48 4.91 -35.01
C GLU A 180 30.96 4.97 -34.61
N ILE A 181 31.33 4.31 -33.51
CA ILE A 181 32.72 4.21 -33.05
C ILE A 181 33.58 3.41 -34.05
N GLU A 182 33.08 2.31 -34.61
CA GLU A 182 33.80 1.51 -35.61
C GLU A 182 34.05 2.25 -36.94
N LYS A 183 33.37 3.37 -37.18
CA LYS A 183 33.52 4.20 -38.39
C LYS A 183 34.48 5.38 -38.20
N LEU A 184 34.96 5.62 -36.98
CA LEU A 184 35.97 6.64 -36.63
C LEU A 184 37.38 6.03 -36.72
#